data_AF-A0A7S2Y0I2-F1
#
_entry.id   AF-A0A7S2Y0I2-F1
#
_cell.length_a   1.000
_cell.length_b   1.000
_cell.length_c   1.000
_cell.angle_alpha   90.00
_cell.angle_beta   90.00
_cell.angle_gamma   90.00
#
_symmetry.space_group_name_H-M   'P 1'
#
loop_
_entity.id
_entity.type
_entity.pdbx_description
1 polymer ?
#
loop_
_entity_poly.entity_id
_entity_poly.type
_entity_poly.pdbx_seq_one_letter_code
_entity_poly.pdbx_strand_id
1 'polypeptide(L)'
;AYLVARDAHQPMSWVTPMGLPVVQPYRKHNLHVVQTLVQKVMLYREEDNLPVSPIRQRSAFPPNFVHSLDSTHMLMTAIEMRRRNLAFAAVHDSYWTHAADVHKMNQVLRECFCNLYTQPVLESLHDSLMVRFPDIDFPAIPERGSLDINTVKDSVYFFA
;
A
#
# COMPACT_ATOMS: atom_id res chain seq x y z
N ALA A 1 6.46 -9.71 6.18
CA ALA A 1 7.47 -8.65 6.41
C ALA A 1 8.56 -9.05 7.41
N TYR A 2 8.24 -9.35 8.69
CA TYR A 2 9.27 -9.69 9.67
C TYR A 2 10.10 -10.92 9.29
N LEU A 3 9.43 -12.02 8.94
CA LEU A 3 10.10 -13.26 8.51
C LEU A 3 10.98 -13.05 7.28
N VAL A 4 10.44 -12.38 6.25
CA VAL A 4 11.20 -11.98 5.04
C VAL A 4 12.47 -11.20 5.40
N ALA A 5 12.36 -10.21 6.27
CA ALA A 5 13.50 -9.39 6.66
C ALA A 5 14.51 -10.11 7.58
N ARG A 6 14.04 -11.00 8.46
CA ARG A 6 14.86 -11.75 9.41
C ARG A 6 15.58 -12.92 8.75
N ASP A 7 14.85 -13.70 7.95
CA ASP A 7 15.31 -15.01 7.46
C ASP A 7 15.91 -14.87 6.06
N ALA A 8 15.23 -14.18 5.14
CA ALA A 8 15.74 -13.95 3.79
C ALA A 8 16.65 -12.72 3.67
N HIS A 9 16.77 -11.90 4.73
CA HIS A 9 17.57 -10.66 4.73
C HIS A 9 17.19 -9.67 3.61
N GLN A 10 15.95 -9.77 3.10
CA GLN A 10 15.43 -8.94 2.01
C GLN A 10 14.38 -7.95 2.52
N PRO A 11 14.27 -6.77 1.88
CA PRO A 11 13.18 -5.85 2.19
C PRO A 11 11.85 -6.48 1.76
N MET A 12 10.79 -6.14 2.48
CA MET A 12 9.44 -6.53 2.05
C MET A 12 9.09 -5.79 0.76
N SER A 13 8.56 -6.53 -0.20
CA SER A 13 8.04 -5.96 -1.45
C SER A 13 6.83 -6.74 -1.95
N TRP A 14 5.97 -6.06 -2.70
CA TRP A 14 4.77 -6.62 -3.32
C TRP A 14 4.48 -5.88 -4.62
N VAL A 15 3.52 -6.39 -5.38
CA VAL A 15 3.01 -5.74 -6.59
C VAL A 15 1.55 -5.41 -6.34
N THR A 16 1.13 -4.18 -6.60
CA THR A 16 -0.28 -3.80 -6.44
C THR A 16 -1.14 -4.48 -7.53
N PRO A 17 -2.46 -4.56 -7.36
CA PRO A 17 -3.36 -5.10 -8.39
C PRO A 17 -3.26 -4.40 -9.77
N MET A 18 -2.71 -3.18 -9.82
CA MET A 18 -2.43 -2.45 -11.07
C MET A 18 -1.02 -2.72 -11.65
N GLY A 19 -0.26 -3.65 -11.07
CA GLY A 19 1.07 -4.00 -11.55
C GLY A 19 2.20 -3.09 -11.07
N LEU A 20 1.95 -2.20 -10.09
CA LEU A 20 3.00 -1.32 -9.56
C LEU A 20 3.83 -2.08 -8.52
N PRO A 21 5.15 -2.28 -8.73
CA PRO A 21 6.02 -2.85 -7.71
C PRO A 21 6.28 -1.84 -6.58
N VAL A 22 6.13 -2.28 -5.34
CA VAL A 22 6.37 -1.50 -4.12
C VAL A 22 7.40 -2.21 -3.26
N VAL A 23 8.42 -1.47 -2.79
CA VAL A 23 9.49 -1.99 -1.94
C VAL A 23 9.62 -1.11 -0.70
N GLN A 24 9.69 -1.71 0.48
CA GLN A 24 9.94 -0.97 1.72
C GLN A 24 11.44 -0.72 1.92
N PRO A 25 11.91 0.54 1.97
CA PRO A 25 13.34 0.86 2.00
C PRO A 25 13.97 0.75 3.40
N TYR A 26 13.27 0.20 4.39
CA TYR A 26 13.73 0.25 5.78
C TYR A 26 14.95 -0.64 6.04
N ARG A 27 16.09 0.03 6.21
CA ARG A 27 17.40 -0.56 6.58
C ARG A 27 17.83 -0.10 7.98
N LYS A 28 18.82 -0.79 8.56
CA LYS A 28 19.43 -0.37 9.83
C LYS A 28 20.36 0.81 9.54
N HIS A 29 20.09 1.95 10.15
CA HIS A 29 20.97 3.11 10.08
C HIS A 29 21.98 3.05 11.22
N ASN A 30 23.24 3.30 10.89
CA ASN A 30 24.26 3.57 11.90
C ASN A 30 24.28 5.07 12.13
N LEU A 31 23.81 5.50 13.31
CA LEU A 31 23.93 6.87 13.76
C LEU A 31 25.40 7.10 14.17
N HIS A 32 26.08 7.98 13.46
CA HIS A 32 27.41 8.42 13.84
C HIS A 32 27.31 9.78 14.53
N VAL A 33 27.65 9.83 15.81
CA VAL A 33 27.59 11.06 16.61
C VAL A 33 28.98 11.64 16.73
N VAL A 34 29.20 12.82 16.17
CA VAL A 34 30.42 13.60 16.33
C VAL A 34 30.22 14.59 17.45
N GLN A 35 30.90 14.38 18.58
CA GLN A 35 30.85 15.31 19.70
C GLN A 35 31.86 16.45 19.49
N THR A 36 31.35 17.68 19.47
CA THR A 36 32.17 18.90 19.38
C THR A 36 32.12 19.66 20.71
N LEU A 37 32.92 20.73 20.83
CA LEU A 37 32.94 21.60 22.01
C LEU A 37 31.62 22.36 22.22
N VAL A 38 30.84 22.59 21.16
CA VAL A 38 29.61 23.40 21.20
C VAL A 38 28.36 22.53 21.21
N GLN A 39 28.35 21.43 20.45
CA GLN A 39 27.20 20.54 20.34
C GLN A 39 27.56 19.14 19.81
N LYS A 40 26.60 18.22 19.87
CA LYS A 40 26.68 16.91 19.20
C LYS A 40 26.08 17.02 17.80
N VAL A 41 26.85 16.64 16.79
CA VAL A 41 26.38 16.52 15.41
C VAL A 41 26.03 15.07 15.12
N MET A 42 24.81 14.84 14.64
CA MET A 42 24.30 13.51 14.30
C MET A 42 24.37 13.30 12.79
N LEU A 43 25.13 12.30 12.35
CA LEU A 43 25.28 11.93 10.95
C LEU A 43 24.58 10.58 10.71
N TYR A 44 23.70 10.54 9.72
CA TYR A 44 23.05 9.32 9.27
C TYR A 44 23.72 8.84 7.99
N ARG A 45 24.12 7.58 7.97
CA ARG A 45 24.57 6.91 6.75
C ARG A 45 23.37 6.25 6.10
N GLU A 46 23.01 6.67 4.90
CA GLU A 46 21.98 6.07 4.08
C GLU A 46 22.64 5.42 2.87
N GLU A 47 22.83 4.10 2.94
CA GLU A 47 23.38 3.31 1.85
C GLU A 47 22.48 2.09 1.59
N ASP A 48 22.31 1.72 0.32
CA ASP A 48 21.50 0.57 -0.08
C ASP A 48 22.13 -0.78 0.27
N ASN A 49 23.40 -0.81 0.63
CA ASN A 49 24.10 -1.99 1.10
C ASN A 49 23.81 -2.32 2.57
N LEU A 50 23.14 -1.42 3.32
CA LEU A 50 22.92 -1.59 4.75
C LEU A 50 21.96 -2.75 5.02
N PRO A 51 22.16 -3.53 6.10
CA PRO A 51 21.28 -4.64 6.42
C PRO A 51 19.85 -4.15 6.65
N VAL A 52 18.87 -4.94 6.20
CA VAL A 52 17.44 -4.64 6.38
C VAL A 52 17.11 -4.56 7.88
N SER A 53 16.16 -3.69 8.25
CA SER A 53 15.68 -3.57 9.64
C SER A 53 14.39 -4.37 9.84
N PRO A 54 14.42 -5.57 10.45
CA PRO A 54 13.22 -6.41 10.57
C PRO A 54 12.10 -5.76 11.39
N ILE A 55 12.48 -4.99 12.41
CA ILE A 55 11.52 -4.28 13.28
C ILE A 55 10.75 -3.21 12.50
N ARG A 56 11.46 -2.37 11.72
CA ARG A 56 10.83 -1.32 10.93
C ARG A 56 10.02 -1.88 9.77
N GLN A 57 10.53 -2.90 9.09
CA GLN A 57 9.80 -3.64 8.05
C GLN A 57 8.48 -4.20 8.61
N ARG A 58 8.52 -4.83 9.81
CA ARG A 58 7.32 -5.35 10.47
C ARG A 58 6.30 -4.27 10.78
N SER A 59 6.70 -3.18 11.41
CA SER A 59 5.77 -2.14 11.87
C SER A 59 5.19 -1.31 10.73
N ALA A 60 5.97 -1.07 9.68
CA ALA A 60 5.55 -0.21 8.57
C ALA A 60 4.80 -0.98 7.46
N PHE A 61 4.86 -2.32 7.45
CA PHE A 61 4.23 -3.10 6.38
C PHE A 61 2.71 -2.92 6.31
N PRO A 62 1.93 -3.10 7.39
CA PRO A 62 0.47 -2.95 7.32
C PRO A 62 0.01 -1.58 6.77
N PRO A 63 0.48 -0.42 7.29
CA PRO A 63 0.03 0.87 6.75
C PRO A 63 0.50 1.09 5.30
N ASN A 64 1.73 0.71 4.94
CA ASN A 64 2.20 0.90 3.58
C ASN A 64 1.45 0.02 2.57
N PHE A 65 1.05 -1.19 2.97
CA PHE A 65 0.26 -2.07 2.13
C PHE A 65 -1.13 -1.48 1.86
N VAL A 66 -1.83 -1.02 2.90
CA VAL A 66 -3.15 -0.37 2.76
C VAL A 66 -3.03 0.90 1.91
N HIS A 67 -2.08 1.79 2.19
CA HIS A 67 -1.87 2.99 1.38
C HIS A 67 -1.58 2.69 -0.10
N SER A 68 -0.93 1.56 -0.40
CA SER A 68 -0.71 1.13 -1.78
C SER A 68 -2.01 0.70 -2.47
N LEU A 69 -2.97 0.13 -1.72
CA LEU A 69 -4.30 -0.20 -2.22
C LEU A 69 -5.17 1.05 -2.38
N ASP A 70 -5.10 2.00 -1.45
CA ASP A 70 -5.81 3.29 -1.56
C ASP A 70 -5.32 4.07 -2.80
N SER A 71 -4.01 4.08 -3.02
CA SER A 71 -3.40 4.67 -4.22
C SER A 71 -3.86 3.94 -5.49
N THR A 72 -3.98 2.61 -5.43
CA THR A 72 -4.50 1.79 -6.53
C THR A 72 -5.95 2.17 -6.84
N HIS A 73 -6.79 2.29 -5.82
CA HIS A 73 -8.19 2.70 -5.96
C HIS A 73 -8.33 4.11 -6.54
N MET A 74 -7.53 5.07 -6.06
CA MET A 74 -7.47 6.43 -6.59
C MET A 74 -7.08 6.43 -8.08
N LEU A 75 -6.05 5.70 -8.46
CA LEU A 75 -5.59 5.62 -9.86
C LEU A 75 -6.60 4.94 -10.78
N MET A 76 -7.24 3.85 -10.32
CA MET A 76 -8.33 3.20 -11.05
C MET A 76 -9.48 4.19 -11.31
N THR A 77 -9.88 4.92 -10.28
CA THR A 77 -10.93 5.94 -10.35
C THR A 77 -10.55 7.06 -11.32
N ALA A 78 -9.32 7.56 -11.25
CA ALA A 78 -8.82 8.61 -12.15
C ALA A 78 -8.82 8.17 -13.62
N ILE A 79 -8.40 6.93 -13.90
CA ILE A 79 -8.41 6.36 -15.25
C ILE A 79 -9.84 6.27 -15.79
N GLU A 80 -10.78 5.80 -14.97
CA GLU A 80 -12.17 5.64 -15.39
C GLU A 80 -12.88 6.99 -15.57
N MET A 81 -12.63 7.96 -14.69
CA MET A 81 -13.09 9.34 -14.85
C MET A 81 -12.58 9.96 -16.17
N ARG A 82 -11.29 9.75 -16.48
CA ARG A 82 -10.70 10.21 -17.75
C ARG A 82 -11.34 9.54 -18.97
N ARG A 83 -11.63 8.23 -18.91
CA ARG A 83 -12.32 7.51 -19.99
C ARG A 83 -13.72 8.06 -20.25
N ARG A 84 -14.41 8.54 -19.21
CA ARG A 84 -15.73 9.20 -19.29
C ARG A 84 -15.64 10.69 -19.60
N ASN A 85 -14.44 11.21 -19.90
CA ASN A 85 -14.17 12.63 -20.16
C ASN A 85 -14.62 13.55 -19.01
N LEU A 86 -14.43 13.11 -17.77
CA LEU A 86 -14.73 13.85 -16.54
C LEU A 86 -13.44 14.36 -15.90
N ALA A 87 -13.48 15.58 -15.36
CA ALA A 87 -12.36 16.14 -14.59
C ALA A 87 -12.18 15.36 -13.28
N PHE A 88 -10.94 15.12 -12.88
CA PHE A 88 -10.61 14.45 -11.63
C PHE A 88 -9.35 15.06 -11.01
N ALA A 89 -9.41 15.34 -9.71
CA ALA A 89 -8.27 15.67 -8.88
C ALA A 89 -8.37 14.88 -7.57
N ALA A 90 -7.25 14.60 -6.92
CA ALA A 90 -7.26 13.91 -5.64
C ALA A 90 -6.10 14.36 -4.75
N VAL A 91 -6.36 14.34 -3.45
CA VAL A 91 -5.35 14.43 -2.39
C VAL A 91 -5.51 13.18 -1.54
N HIS A 92 -4.69 12.16 -1.82
CA HIS A 92 -4.78 10.84 -1.20
C HIS A 92 -6.19 10.22 -1.32
N ASP A 93 -6.97 10.24 -0.24
CA ASP A 93 -8.33 9.69 -0.10
C ASP A 93 -9.44 10.74 -0.31
N SER A 94 -9.10 12.00 -0.60
CA SER A 94 -10.06 13.06 -0.93
C SER A 94 -10.13 13.30 -2.44
N TYR A 95 -11.29 13.06 -3.06
CA TYR A 95 -11.46 13.08 -4.51
C TYR A 95 -12.36 14.24 -4.96
N TRP A 96 -11.92 14.99 -5.96
CA TRP A 96 -12.56 16.21 -6.43
C TRP A 96 -12.89 16.15 -7.91
N THR A 97 -13.98 16.80 -8.29
CA THR A 97 -14.43 17.00 -9.68
C THR A 97 -15.26 18.28 -9.77
N HIS A 98 -15.79 18.60 -10.95
CA HIS A 98 -16.75 19.69 -11.09
C HIS A 98 -18.08 19.34 -10.42
N ALA A 99 -18.74 20.33 -9.81
CA ALA A 99 -19.98 20.13 -9.05
C ALA A 99 -21.07 19.37 -9.84
N ALA A 100 -21.16 19.60 -11.15
CA ALA A 100 -22.13 18.93 -12.03
C ALA A 100 -21.87 17.41 -12.19
N ASP A 101 -20.66 16.93 -11.90
CA ASP A 101 -20.23 15.55 -12.14
C ASP A 101 -20.02 14.73 -10.86
N VAL A 102 -20.23 15.32 -9.68
CA VAL A 102 -20.04 14.65 -8.37
C VAL A 102 -20.80 13.32 -8.29
N HIS A 103 -22.04 13.29 -8.77
CA HIS A 103 -22.83 12.05 -8.78
C HIS A 103 -22.19 10.96 -9.64
N LYS A 104 -21.68 11.31 -10.83
CA LYS A 104 -21.00 10.37 -11.73
C LYS A 104 -19.68 9.89 -11.11
N MET A 105 -18.91 10.79 -10.50
CA MET A 105 -17.68 10.44 -9.82
C MET A 105 -17.92 9.46 -8.66
N ASN A 106 -18.96 9.69 -7.85
CA ASN A 106 -19.30 8.80 -6.74
C ASN A 106 -19.71 7.40 -7.20
N GLN A 107 -20.38 7.27 -8.35
CA GLN A 107 -20.66 5.98 -8.96
C GLN A 107 -19.36 5.26 -9.39
N VAL A 108 -18.51 5.96 -10.16
CA VAL A 108 -17.22 5.43 -10.63
C VAL A 108 -16.35 4.98 -9.47
N LEU A 109 -16.26 5.78 -8.42
CA LEU A 109 -15.47 5.51 -7.23
C LEU A 109 -15.89 4.19 -6.57
N ARG A 110 -17.20 4.01 -6.33
CA ARG A 110 -17.73 2.80 -5.69
C ARG A 110 -17.56 1.57 -6.58
N GLU A 111 -17.78 1.72 -7.89
CA GLU A 111 -17.51 0.67 -8.88
C GLU A 111 -16.04 0.22 -8.82
N CYS A 112 -15.10 1.17 -8.84
CA CYS A 112 -13.67 0.88 -8.76
C CYS A 112 -13.28 0.22 -7.43
N PHE A 113 -13.87 0.64 -6.32
CA PHE A 113 -13.63 0.03 -5.01
C PHE A 113 -14.08 -1.43 -4.98
N CYS A 114 -15.30 -1.72 -5.41
CA CYS A 114 -15.82 -3.09 -5.50
C CYS A 114 -14.93 -3.93 -6.43
N ASN A 115 -14.53 -3.41 -7.58
CA ASN A 115 -13.65 -4.11 -8.53
C ASN A 115 -12.26 -4.41 -7.94
N LEU A 116 -11.71 -3.52 -7.11
CA LEU A 116 -10.43 -3.74 -6.43
C LEU A 116 -10.56 -4.85 -5.37
N TYR A 117 -11.55 -4.76 -4.48
CA TYR A 117 -11.68 -5.67 -3.33
C TYR A 117 -12.42 -6.98 -3.62
N THR A 118 -13.01 -7.13 -4.81
CA THR A 118 -13.45 -8.44 -5.33
C THR A 118 -12.25 -9.32 -5.70
N GLN A 119 -11.08 -8.72 -5.97
CA GLN A 119 -9.87 -9.48 -6.25
C GLN A 119 -9.32 -10.13 -4.97
N PRO A 120 -8.62 -11.26 -5.08
CA PRO A 120 -8.06 -11.96 -3.95
C PRO A 120 -6.72 -11.33 -3.53
N VAL A 121 -6.77 -10.09 -3.02
CA VAL A 121 -5.58 -9.23 -2.79
C VAL A 121 -4.61 -9.85 -1.77
N LEU A 122 -5.11 -10.41 -0.67
CA LEU A 122 -4.28 -11.02 0.36
C LEU A 122 -3.75 -12.39 -0.08
N GLU A 123 -4.56 -13.18 -0.78
CA GLU A 123 -4.15 -14.45 -1.37
C GLU A 123 -3.05 -14.22 -2.41
N SER A 124 -3.21 -13.24 -3.30
CA SER A 124 -2.21 -12.89 -4.32
C SER A 124 -0.88 -12.46 -3.69
N LEU A 125 -0.95 -11.70 -2.59
CA LEU A 125 0.24 -11.36 -1.81
C LEU A 125 0.87 -12.62 -1.20
N HIS A 126 0.08 -13.47 -0.55
CA HIS A 126 0.53 -14.68 0.11
C HIS A 126 1.21 -15.64 -0.88
N ASP A 127 0.56 -15.93 -2.01
CA ASP A 127 1.08 -16.79 -3.07
C ASP A 127 2.37 -16.24 -3.67
N SER A 128 2.42 -14.92 -3.91
CA SER A 128 3.65 -14.24 -4.35
C SER A 128 4.81 -14.43 -3.36
N LEU A 129 4.53 -14.37 -2.06
CA LEU A 129 5.56 -14.56 -1.03
C LEU A 129 6.02 -16.00 -0.92
N MET A 130 5.10 -16.97 -1.00
CA MET A 130 5.45 -18.39 -1.00
C MET A 130 6.34 -18.77 -2.18
N VAL A 131 6.03 -18.26 -3.38
CA VAL A 131 6.85 -18.51 -4.58
C VAL A 131 8.24 -17.89 -4.44
N ARG A 132 8.33 -16.68 -3.86
CA ARG A 132 9.60 -15.94 -3.72
C ARG A 132 10.48 -16.45 -2.58
N PHE A 133 9.87 -17.00 -1.53
CA PHE A 133 10.54 -17.44 -0.31
C PHE A 133 10.02 -18.82 0.11
N PRO A 134 10.32 -19.88 -0.67
CA PRO A 134 9.76 -21.22 -0.45
C PRO A 134 10.21 -21.85 0.88
N ASP A 135 11.34 -21.40 1.43
CA ASP A 135 11.90 -21.90 2.70
C ASP A 135 11.31 -21.20 3.93
N ILE A 136 10.45 -20.19 3.75
CA ILE A 136 9.81 -19.47 4.85
C ILE A 136 8.38 -20.00 5.04
N ASP A 137 8.09 -20.45 6.26
CA ASP A 137 6.74 -20.82 6.67
C ASP A 137 5.90 -19.56 6.97
N PHE A 138 4.96 -19.24 6.08
CA PHE A 138 4.06 -18.11 6.23
C PHE A 138 2.76 -18.52 6.94
N PRO A 139 2.22 -17.67 7.83
CA PRO A 139 0.95 -17.97 8.48
C PRO A 139 -0.19 -17.99 7.45
N ALA A 140 -1.18 -18.85 7.70
CA ALA A 140 -2.40 -18.89 6.90
C ALA A 140 -3.09 -17.53 6.87
N ILE A 141 -3.69 -17.20 5.72
CA ILE A 141 -4.51 -16.01 5.55
C ILE A 141 -5.77 -16.11 6.44
N PRO A 142 -6.26 -14.98 6.97
CA PRO A 142 -7.50 -14.96 7.75
C PRO A 142 -8.72 -15.30 6.88
N GLU A 143 -9.74 -15.90 7.51
CA GLU A 143 -11.01 -16.18 6.84
C GLU A 143 -11.74 -14.89 6.45
N ARG A 144 -12.44 -14.94 5.32
CA ARG A 144 -13.27 -13.83 4.85
C ARG A 144 -14.57 -13.77 5.64
N GLY A 145 -15.01 -12.55 5.95
CA GLY A 145 -16.32 -12.31 6.54
C GLY A 145 -17.47 -12.50 5.54
N SER A 146 -18.70 -12.23 5.99
CA SER A 146 -19.93 -12.39 5.21
C SER A 146 -20.38 -11.12 4.45
N LEU A 147 -19.58 -10.05 4.44
CA LEU A 147 -19.92 -8.80 3.77
C LEU A 147 -19.99 -9.01 2.24
N ASP A 148 -21.15 -8.71 1.64
CA ASP A 148 -21.25 -8.52 0.20
C ASP A 148 -20.68 -7.15 -0.18
N ILE A 149 -19.53 -7.17 -0.85
CA ILE A 149 -18.82 -5.95 -1.28
C ILE A 149 -19.66 -5.09 -2.24
N ASN A 150 -20.64 -5.67 -2.94
CA ASN A 150 -21.49 -4.92 -3.86
C ASN A 150 -22.40 -3.91 -3.15
N THR A 151 -22.69 -4.12 -1.87
CA THR A 151 -23.49 -3.18 -1.06
C THR A 151 -22.85 -1.79 -0.95
N VAL A 152 -21.54 -1.69 -1.19
CA VAL A 152 -20.80 -0.41 -1.22
C VAL A 152 -21.32 0.51 -2.34
N LYS A 153 -21.81 -0.04 -3.45
CA LYS A 153 -22.34 0.73 -4.59
C LYS A 153 -23.52 1.62 -4.21
N ASP A 154 -24.30 1.19 -3.23
CA ASP A 154 -25.47 1.90 -2.72
C ASP A 154 -25.17 2.74 -1.47
N SER A 155 -23.93 2.70 -0.97
CA SER A 155 -23.54 3.40 0.27
C SER A 155 -23.31 4.89 0.01
N VAL A 156 -24.27 5.70 0.42
CA VAL A 156 -24.26 7.16 0.28
C VAL A 156 -23.03 7.79 0.97
N TYR A 157 -22.64 7.28 2.13
CA TYR A 157 -21.57 7.84 2.97
C TYR A 157 -20.20 7.16 2.79
N PHE A 158 -20.04 6.33 1.75
CA PHE A 158 -18.79 5.59 1.52
C PHE A 158 -17.57 6.49 1.31
N PHE A 159 -17.73 7.61 0.61
CA PHE A 159 -16.77 8.71 0.48
C PHE A 159 -17.58 10.00 0.55
N ALA A 160 -17.34 10.84 1.56
CA ALA A 160 -18.05 12.08 1.83
C ALA A 160 -17.09 13.28 1.80
#